data_AF-A0A1V6HJ11-F1
#
_entry.id   AF-A0A1V6HJ11-F1
#
_cell.length_a   1.000
_cell.length_b   1.000
_cell.length_c   1.000
_cell.angle_alpha   90.00
_cell.angle_beta   90.00
_cell.angle_gamma   90.00
#
_symmetry.space_group_name_H-M   'P 1'
#
loop_
_entity.id
_entity.type
_entity.pdbx_description
1 polymer ?
#
loop_
_entity_poly.entity_id
_entity_poly.type
_entity_poly.pdbx_seq_one_letter_code
_entity_poly.pdbx_strand_id
1 'polypeptide(L)'
;MIVHKDLAREVVLVDIKEGLAEGKALDIWQTSVINNFDTRVAGVTNNYLHTKGSGIVVITSGVLQKPGMKRDDLVRSNTIIIIVSNPLDVITYIV
;
A
#
# COMPACT_ATOMS: atom_id res chain seq x y z
N MET A 1 -12.26 -5.51 -1.47
CA MET A 1 -10.91 -5.38 -0.87
C MET A 1 -10.26 -6.76 -0.82
N ILE A 2 -8.93 -6.86 -0.93
CA ILE A 2 -8.20 -8.16 -0.91
C ILE A 2 -8.42 -8.88 0.43
N VAL A 3 -8.33 -8.12 1.54
CA VAL A 3 -8.53 -8.55 2.92
C VAL A 3 -9.87 -9.27 3.14
N HIS A 4 -11.00 -8.66 2.75
CA HIS A 4 -12.35 -9.27 2.91
C HIS A 4 -12.60 -10.52 2.05
N LYS A 5 -11.62 -10.98 1.26
CA LYS A 5 -11.70 -12.19 0.45
C LYS A 5 -10.71 -13.27 0.88
N ASP A 6 -9.97 -13.04 1.97
CA ASP A 6 -8.90 -13.92 2.48
C ASP A 6 -7.93 -14.45 1.42
N LEU A 7 -7.59 -13.59 0.45
CA LEU A 7 -6.66 -13.92 -0.64
C LEU A 7 -5.18 -13.82 -0.23
N ALA A 8 -4.89 -13.26 0.95
CA ALA A 8 -3.56 -13.12 1.50
C ALA A 8 -3.61 -13.40 3.01
N ARG A 9 -2.58 -14.05 3.57
CA ARG A 9 -2.50 -14.26 5.03
C ARG A 9 -2.21 -12.97 5.79
N GLU A 10 -1.46 -12.07 5.16
CA GLU A 10 -1.01 -10.80 5.72
C GLU A 10 -0.99 -9.72 4.64
N VAL A 11 -1.39 -8.50 5.00
CA VAL A 11 -1.38 -7.30 4.15
C VAL A 11 -0.71 -6.18 4.93
N VAL A 12 0.36 -5.61 4.38
CA VAL A 12 1.10 -4.50 4.98
C VAL A 12 0.79 -3.23 4.21
N LEU A 13 0.18 -2.26 4.86
CA LEU A 13 -0.03 -0.92 4.32
C LEU A 13 1.19 -0.07 4.65
N VAL A 14 1.78 0.57 3.63
CA VAL A 14 2.90 1.50 3.81
C VAL A 14 2.44 2.88 3.38
N ASP A 15 2.75 3.91 4.15
CA ASP A 15 2.50 5.31 3.79
C ASP A 15 3.67 6.18 4.25
N ILE A 16 3.87 7.31 3.59
CA ILE A 16 4.85 8.33 4.03
C ILE A 16 4.26 9.26 5.10
N LYS A 17 2.93 9.33 5.19
CA LYS A 17 2.19 10.15 6.14
C LYS A 17 1.95 9.39 7.44
N GLU A 18 2.47 9.96 8.52
CA GLU A 18 2.40 9.40 9.86
C GLU A 18 0.97 9.06 10.31
N GLY A 19 0.78 7.84 10.79
CA GLY A 19 -0.46 7.33 11.35
C GLY A 19 -1.56 7.00 10.34
N LEU A 20 -1.38 7.30 9.05
CA LEU A 20 -2.41 7.07 8.04
C LEU A 20 -2.56 5.58 7.68
N ALA A 21 -1.43 4.89 7.50
CA ALA A 21 -1.42 3.45 7.24
C ALA A 21 -1.89 2.67 8.48
N GLU A 22 -1.40 3.04 9.65
CA GLU A 22 -1.71 2.45 10.96
C GLU A 22 -3.20 2.56 11.27
N GLY A 23 -3.78 3.76 11.14
CA GLY A 23 -5.20 3.99 11.35
C GLY A 23 -6.08 3.19 10.39
N LYS A 24 -5.73 3.17 9.09
CA LYS A 24 -6.48 2.38 8.10
C LYS A 24 -6.38 0.88 8.33
N ALA A 25 -5.21 0.37 8.72
CA ALA A 25 -5.03 -1.03 9.07
C ALA A 25 -5.89 -1.42 10.29
N LEU A 26 -5.94 -0.55 11.31
CA LEU A 26 -6.78 -0.72 12.48
C LEU A 26 -8.28 -0.70 12.12
N ASP A 27 -8.74 0.31 11.39
CA ASP A 27 -10.14 0.44 10.93
C ASP A 27 -10.59 -0.82 10.17
N ILE A 28 -9.75 -1.30 9.25
CA ILE A 28 -10.01 -2.54 8.50
C ILE A 28 -10.12 -3.71 9.47
N TRP A 29 -9.11 -3.93 10.32
CA TRP A 29 -9.04 -5.10 11.20
C TRP A 29 -10.15 -5.13 12.26
N GLN A 30 -10.63 -3.98 12.72
CA GLN A 30 -11.79 -3.89 13.61
C GLN A 30 -13.09 -4.44 12.99
N THR A 31 -13.19 -4.46 11.65
CA THR A 31 -14.34 -5.06 10.95
C THR A 31 -14.23 -6.56 10.69
N SER A 32 -13.10 -7.21 11.03
CA SER A 32 -12.81 -8.63 10.77
C SER A 32 -13.93 -9.59 11.17
N VAL A 33 -14.46 -9.43 12.38
CA VAL A 33 -15.52 -10.28 12.93
C VAL A 33 -16.85 -10.12 12.17
N ILE A 34 -17.18 -8.89 11.73
CA ILE A 34 -18.44 -8.59 11.03
C ILE A 34 -18.36 -9.06 9.57
N ASN A 35 -17.20 -8.84 8.93
CA ASN A 35 -16.95 -9.18 7.53
C ASN A 35 -16.39 -10.61 7.35
N ASN A 36 -16.28 -11.39 8.43
CA ASN A 36 -15.81 -12.77 8.49
C ASN A 36 -14.54 -13.04 7.67
N PHE A 37 -13.43 -12.39 8.04
CA PHE A 37 -12.10 -12.60 7.47
C PHE A 37 -11.01 -12.69 8.55
N ASP A 38 -9.90 -13.39 8.30
CA ASP A 38 -8.74 -13.51 9.23
C ASP A 38 -7.41 -12.96 8.64
N THR A 39 -7.41 -12.46 7.40
CA THR A 39 -6.29 -11.73 6.79
C THR A 39 -5.75 -10.63 7.71
N ARG A 40 -4.53 -10.82 8.25
CA ARG A 40 -3.92 -9.85 9.15
C ARG A 40 -3.55 -8.58 8.38
N VAL A 41 -3.86 -7.41 8.96
CA VAL A 41 -3.53 -6.13 8.36
C VAL A 41 -2.65 -5.33 9.31
N ALA A 42 -1.47 -4.94 8.83
CA ALA A 42 -0.55 -4.05 9.53
C ALA A 42 -0.42 -2.74 8.74
N GLY A 43 -0.20 -1.64 9.44
CA GLY A 43 0.12 -0.35 8.84
C GLY A 43 1.46 0.14 9.35
N VAL A 44 2.28 0.76 8.49
CA VAL A 44 3.58 1.32 8.86
C VAL A 44 3.89 2.62 8.12
N THR A 45 4.37 3.60 8.86
CA THR A 45 4.90 4.87 8.35
C THR A 45 6.36 4.72 7.94
N ASN A 46 6.67 4.99 6.67
CA ASN A 46 8.02 5.02 6.07
C ASN A 46 8.92 3.76 6.23
N ASN A 47 8.44 2.68 6.85
CA ASN A 47 9.23 1.49 7.16
C ASN A 47 8.97 0.31 6.21
N TYR A 48 9.58 0.37 5.03
CA TYR A 48 9.50 -0.68 3.99
C TYR A 48 10.10 -2.04 4.42
N LEU A 49 10.80 -2.16 5.54
CA LEU A 49 11.31 -3.45 6.02
C LEU A 49 10.16 -4.44 6.35
N HIS A 50 8.96 -3.94 6.63
CA HIS A 50 7.78 -4.77 6.88
C HIS A 50 7.20 -5.41 5.60
N THR A 51 7.56 -4.95 4.39
CA THR A 51 7.18 -5.63 3.14
C THR A 51 8.17 -6.73 2.74
N LYS A 52 9.14 -7.07 3.61
CA LYS A 52 10.11 -8.13 3.33
C LYS A 52 9.41 -9.49 3.28
N GLY A 53 9.55 -10.18 2.15
CA GLY A 53 8.92 -11.49 1.93
C GLY A 53 7.44 -11.39 1.55
N SER A 54 6.91 -10.19 1.30
CA SER A 54 5.65 -10.05 0.56
C SER A 54 5.81 -10.75 -0.78
N GLY A 55 5.00 -11.79 -1.02
CA GLY A 55 4.91 -12.42 -2.35
C GLY A 55 4.25 -11.52 -3.39
N ILE A 56 3.81 -10.31 -3.02
CA ILE A 56 3.24 -9.32 -3.91
C ILE A 56 3.34 -7.90 -3.30
N VAL A 57 4.03 -6.93 -3.95
CA VAL A 57 4.10 -5.46 -3.65
C VAL A 57 3.65 -4.40 -4.76
N VAL A 58 2.38 -3.95 -4.96
CA VAL A 58 1.99 -2.85 -5.92
C VAL A 58 2.26 -1.47 -5.30
N ILE A 59 2.08 -0.47 -6.16
CA ILE A 59 2.25 0.95 -5.93
C ILE A 59 1.00 1.66 -6.45
N THR A 60 0.14 2.12 -5.53
CA THR A 60 -1.04 2.95 -5.81
C THR A 60 -0.80 4.43 -5.52
N SER A 61 0.36 4.77 -4.95
CA SER A 61 0.81 6.14 -4.76
C SER A 61 1.18 6.80 -6.09
N GLY A 62 0.69 8.03 -6.26
CA GLY A 62 1.00 8.87 -7.41
C GLY A 62 0.49 10.28 -7.17
N VAL A 63 1.19 11.28 -7.70
CA VAL A 63 0.74 12.67 -7.57
C VAL A 63 -0.42 12.90 -8.54
N LEU A 64 -1.52 13.47 -8.06
CA LEU A 64 -2.63 13.86 -8.94
C LEU A 64 -2.15 14.96 -9.90
N GLN A 65 -2.47 14.86 -11.21
CA GLN A 65 -2.06 15.87 -12.18
C GLN A 65 -2.66 17.23 -11.82
N LYS A 66 -1.81 18.20 -11.49
CA LYS A 66 -2.23 19.58 -11.20
C LYS A 66 -2.52 20.33 -12.50
N PRO A 67 -3.48 21.28 -12.52
CA PRO A 67 -3.69 22.14 -13.68
C PRO A 67 -2.39 22.82 -14.13
N GLY A 68 -2.05 22.69 -15.42
CA GLY A 68 -0.81 23.22 -15.99
C GLY A 68 0.41 22.29 -15.97
N MET A 69 0.35 21.13 -15.31
CA MET A 69 1.45 20.16 -15.25
C MET A 69 1.55 19.33 -16.53
N LYS A 70 2.74 19.21 -17.15
CA LYS A 70 2.95 18.36 -18.34
C LYS A 70 2.98 16.88 -17.96
N ARG A 71 2.68 16.01 -18.93
CA ARG A 71 2.71 14.55 -18.77
C ARG A 71 4.09 14.04 -18.36
N ASP A 72 5.16 14.58 -18.90
CA ASP A 72 6.53 14.13 -18.61
C ASP A 72 6.96 14.47 -17.16
N ASP A 73 6.50 15.61 -16.63
CA ASP A 73 6.73 15.99 -15.24
C ASP A 73 5.98 15.05 -14.28
N LEU A 74 4.77 14.63 -14.67
CA LEU A 74 3.96 13.67 -13.91
C LEU A 74 4.63 12.29 -13.87
N VAL A 75 5.15 11.82 -15.00
CA VAL A 75 5.94 10.58 -15.09
C VAL A 75 7.17 10.68 -14.20
N ARG A 76 7.97 11.75 -14.30
CA ARG A 76 9.16 11.96 -13.45
C ARG A 76 8.83 11.94 -11.96
N SER A 77 7.74 12.58 -11.53
CA SER A 77 7.32 12.57 -10.13
C SER A 77 6.96 11.17 -9.63
N ASN A 78 6.35 10.33 -10.48
CA ASN A 78 5.96 8.97 -10.11
C ASN A 78 7.11 7.96 -10.27
N THR A 79 8.10 8.20 -11.14
CA THR A 79 9.28 7.33 -11.28
C THR A 79 10.10 7.23 -9.98
N ILE A 80 10.17 8.30 -9.18
CA ILE A 80 10.82 8.30 -7.86
C ILE A 80 10.18 7.25 -6.92
N ILE A 81 8.87 7.04 -7.06
CA ILE A 81 8.09 6.08 -6.25
C ILE A 81 8.35 4.63 -6.71
N ILE A 82 8.59 4.43 -8.01
CA ILE A 82 8.68 3.09 -8.64
C ILE A 82 10.07 2.43 -8.45
N ILE A 83 11.15 3.20 -8.25
CA ILE A 83 12.53 2.66 -8.26
C ILE A 83 12.86 1.73 -7.07
N VAL A 84 11.99 1.60 -6.06
CA VAL A 84 12.24 0.78 -4.87
C VAL A 84 11.91 -0.72 -5.08
N SER A 85 11.15 -1.10 -6.11
CA SER A 85 10.70 -2.49 -6.32
C SER A 85 11.66 -3.32 -7.21
N ASN A 86 12.49 -4.15 -6.58
CA ASN A 86 13.27 -5.21 -7.25
C ASN A 86 12.34 -6.37 -7.68
N PRO A 87 12.65 -7.15 -8.74
CA PRO A 87 11.61 -7.76 -9.58
C PRO A 87 11.26 -9.21 -9.21
N LEU A 88 10.60 -9.43 -8.07
CA LEU A 88 9.80 -10.65 -7.83
C LEU A 88 8.50 -10.29 -7.11
N ASP A 89 7.42 -10.24 -7.91
CA ASP A 89 5.99 -10.18 -7.58
C ASP A 89 5.45 -8.98 -6.73
N VAL A 90 4.44 -8.29 -7.27
CA VAL A 90 4.20 -6.83 -7.07
C VAL A 90 2.67 -6.47 -6.89
N ILE A 91 1.96 -6.89 -5.80
CA ILE A 91 0.56 -6.52 -5.37
C ILE A 91 0.17 -6.12 -3.86
N THR A 92 1.00 -5.40 -3.07
CA THR A 92 0.71 -4.47 -1.88
C THR A 92 0.02 -3.11 -2.23
N TYR A 93 -0.21 -2.21 -1.25
CA TYR A 93 -1.14 -1.06 -1.28
C TYR A 93 -0.64 0.18 -0.50
N ILE A 94 -0.66 1.36 -1.13
CA ILE A 94 -0.35 2.69 -0.54
C ILE A 94 -1.56 3.62 -0.76
N VAL A 95 -2.04 4.33 0.26
CA VAL A 95 -3.32 5.07 0.22
C VAL A 95 -3.15 6.56 -0.11
#